data_AF-A0A9X5HC61-F1
#
_entry.id   AF-A0A9X5HC61-F1
#
_cell.length_a   1.000
_cell.length_b   1.000
_cell.length_c   1.000
_cell.angle_alpha   90.00
_cell.angle_beta   90.00
_cell.angle_gamma   90.00
#
_symmetry.space_group_name_H-M   'P 1'
#
loop_
_entity.id
_entity.type
_entity.pdbx_description
1 polymer ?
#
loop_
_entity_poly.entity_id
_entity_poly.type
_entity_poly.pdbx_seq_one_letter_code
_entity_poly.pdbx_strand_id
1 'polypeptide(L)' 'MLDIAEELDRWVAEGRDFAVATVVAVGGSAPRGAGAALAVDADGTA' A
#
# COMPACT_ATOMS: atom_id res chain seq x y z
N MET A 1 -3.74 -5.01 -5.63
CA MET A 1 -3.10 -3.71 -5.87
C MET A 1 -4.00 -2.68 -6.55
N LEU A 2 -5.05 -3.05 -7.30
CA LEU A 2 -6.02 -2.06 -7.80
C LEU A 2 -6.72 -1.29 -6.67
N ASP A 3 -6.80 -1.91 -5.49
CA ASP A 3 -7.37 -1.39 -4.24
C ASP A 3 -6.70 -0.13 -3.68
N ILE A 4 -5.43 0.12 -4.02
CA ILE A 4 -4.69 1.32 -3.59
C ILE A 4 -4.29 2.24 -4.75
N ALA A 5 -4.63 1.85 -5.99
CA ALA A 5 -4.12 2.53 -7.18
C ALA A 5 -4.64 3.97 -7.31
N GLU A 6 -5.93 4.20 -7.02
CA GLU A 6 -6.55 5.52 -7.10
C GLU A 6 -5.94 6.50 -6.08
N GLU A 7 -5.68 6.03 -4.86
CA GLU A 7 -5.07 6.86 -3.83
C GLU A 7 -3.62 7.20 -4.14
N LEU A 8 -2.85 6.23 -4.65
CA LEU A 8 -1.48 6.46 -5.10
C LEU A 8 -1.42 7.44 -6.27
N ASP A 9 -2.32 7.33 -7.24
CA ASP A 9 -2.37 8.25 -8.39
C ASP A 9 -2.59 9.70 -7.93
N ARG A 10 -3.51 9.88 -6.98
CA ARG A 10 -3.76 11.18 -6.34
C ARG A 10 -2.51 11.72 -5.63
N TRP A 11 -1.85 10.94 -4.78
CA TRP A 11 -0.67 11.43 -4.05
C TRP A 11 0.51 11.73 -4.97
N VAL A 12 0.68 10.96 -6.05
CA VAL A 12 1.65 11.26 -7.11
C VAL A 12 1.33 12.60 -7.77
N ALA A 13 0.07 12.85 -8.12
CA ALA A 13 -0.36 14.11 -8.73
C ALA A 13 -0.17 15.31 -7.77
N GLU A 14 -0.30 15.09 -6.46
CA GLU A 14 -0.07 16.10 -5.41
C GLU A 14 1.42 16.32 -5.10
N GLY A 15 2.32 15.46 -5.60
CA GLY A 15 3.73 15.48 -5.26
C GLY A 15 4.01 15.17 -3.77
N ARG A 16 3.10 14.44 -3.11
CA ARG A 16 3.24 14.06 -1.71
C ARG A 16 4.15 12.84 -1.59
N ASP A 17 4.95 12.82 -0.53
CA ASP A 17 5.71 11.64 -0.15
C ASP A 17 4.77 10.58 0.42
N PHE A 18 4.98 9.32 0.03
CA PHE A 18 4.26 8.17 0.53
C PHE A 18 5.15 6.91 0.46
N ALA A 19 4.73 5.86 1.17
CA ALA A 19 5.35 4.54 1.12
C ALA A 19 4.33 3.47 0.74
N VAL A 20 4.81 2.38 0.14
CA VAL A 20 4.00 1.19 -0.16
C VAL A 20 4.65 -0.02 0.46
N ALA A 21 3.88 -0.76 1.26
CA ALA A 21 4.28 -2.06 1.79
C ALA A 21 3.57 -3.16 0.99
N THR A 22 4.30 -4.19 0.58
CA THR A 22 3.75 -5.39 -0.07
C THR A 22 4.16 -6.64 0.67
N VAL A 23 3.19 -7.50 0.97
CA VAL A 23 3.47 -8.83 1.52
C VAL A 23 4.08 -9.69 0.41
N VAL A 24 5.36 -10.01 0.52
CA VAL A 24 6.07 -10.82 -0.49
C VAL A 24 5.96 -12.32 -0.25
N ALA A 25 5.79 -12.74 1.00
CA ALA A 25 5.60 -14.14 1.39
C ALA A 25 4.95 -14.22 2.79
N VAL A 26 4.28 -15.34 3.06
CA VAL A 26 3.75 -15.68 4.40
C VAL A 26 4.06 -17.13 4.73
N GLY A 27 4.29 -17.42 6.01
CA GLY A 27 4.40 -18.77 6.53
C GLY A 27 3.11 -19.18 7.23
N GLY A 28 2.52 -20.31 6.82
CA GLY A 28 1.25 -20.77 7.36
C GLY A 28 0.06 -19.91 6.93
N SER A 29 -0.96 -19.80 7.80
CA SER A 29 -2.15 -18.99 7.52
C SER A 29 -1.92 -17.54 7.94
N ALA A 30 -2.24 -16.60 7.06
CA ALA A 30 -2.17 -15.17 7.32
C ALA A 30 -3.48 -14.49 6.88
N PRO A 31 -4.00 -13.50 7.63
CA PRO A 31 -5.23 -12.77 7.29
C PRO A 31 -5.16 -12.05 5.93
N ARG A 32 -3.95 -11.66 5.53
CA ARG A 32 -3.65 -11.16 4.19
C ARG A 32 -2.48 -11.96 3.62
N GLY A 33 -2.68 -12.52 2.42
CA GLY A 33 -1.67 -13.35 1.74
C GLY A 33 -0.62 -12.54 0.97
N ALA A 34 0.28 -13.25 0.29
CA ALA A 34 1.23 -12.64 -0.64
C ALA A 34 0.51 -11.79 -1.71
N GLY A 35 1.07 -10.63 -2.01
CA GLY A 35 0.48 -9.64 -2.93
C GLY A 35 -0.49 -8.66 -2.27
N ALA A 36 -0.86 -8.85 -1.01
CA ALA A 36 -1.55 -7.81 -0.25
C ALA A 36 -0.64 -6.58 -0.08
N ALA A 37 -1.23 -5.39 -0.23
CA ALA A 37 -0.50 -4.14 -0.16
C ALA A 37 -1.19 -3.14 0.79
N LEU A 38 -0.41 -2.16 1.22
CA LEU A 38 -0.84 -1.00 2.00
C LEU A 38 -0.06 0.22 1.52
N ALA A 39 -0.74 1.33 1.29
CA ALA A 39 -0.13 2.62 1.02
C ALA A 39 -0.21 3.47 2.29
N VAL A 40 0.81 4.27 2.57
CA VAL A 40 0.85 5.16 3.75
C VAL A 40 1.37 6.53 3.32
N ASP A 41 0.65 7.60 3.62
CA ASP A 41 1.12 8.97 3.37
C ASP A 41 2.12 9.46 4.43
N ALA A 42 2.75 10.61 4.18
CA ALA A 42 3.70 11.23 5.10
C ALA A 42 3.13 11.56 6.49
N ASP A 43 1.81 11.68 6.60
CA ASP A 43 1.11 11.97 7.86
C ASP A 43 0.71 10.68 8.61
N GLY A 44 0.95 9.51 8.00
CA GLY A 44 0.67 8.20 8.56
C GLY A 44 -0.72 7.64 8.25
N THR A 45 -1.45 8.23 7.31
CA THR A 45 -2.77 7.76 6.87
C THR A 45 -2.62 6.59 5.91
N ALA A 46 -3.44 5.54 6.07
CA ALA A 46 -3.36 4.28 5.33
C ALA A 46 -4.73 3.63 5.09
#